data_AF-A0A6L7CIZ6-F1
#
_entry.id   AF-A0A6L7CIZ6-F1
#
_cell.length_a   1.000
_cell.length_b   1.000
_cell.length_c   1.000
_cell.angle_alpha   90.00
_cell.angle_beta   90.00
_cell.angle_gamma   90.00
#
_symmetry.space_group_name_H-M   'P 1'
#
loop_
_entity.id
_entity.type
_entity.pdbx_description
1 polymer ?
#
loop_
_entity_poly.entity_id
_entity_poly.type
_entity_poly.pdbx_seq_one_letter_code
_entity_poly.pdbx_strand_id
1 'polypeptide(L)'
;MKRAPLITGLLLISTSCAYASSGGCGADSTSGATNYSSGVDDVTVNQTDNVTGREFTSATLSSTNWQYACSCSAGKAVKLVYMVSPVLTTTGHQTGYYKLNDSLDIKTTLQANDIPGLTTDQVVSVNTRFTQIKNNTVYSAATQTGVCQGDTSRYGPVNIGANTTFTLYVTKPFLGSMTIPKTDIAVIKGAWVDGMGSPSTGDFHDLVKLSIQGNLTAPQSCKINQGDVIKVNFGFINGQKFTTRNAMPDGFTP
;
A
#
# COMPACT_ATOMS: atom_id res chain seq x y z
N MET A 1 78.68 37.27 -9.61
CA MET A 1 77.47 38.02 -9.19
C MET A 1 76.23 37.23 -9.58
N LYS A 2 75.44 36.88 -8.56
CA LYS A 2 74.04 36.39 -8.46
C LYS A 2 73.38 35.68 -9.66
N ARG A 3 73.14 34.37 -9.49
CA ARG A 3 72.11 33.58 -10.22
C ARG A 3 70.76 33.79 -9.54
N ALA A 4 69.74 34.19 -10.29
CA ALA A 4 68.36 34.26 -9.83
C ALA A 4 67.61 32.99 -10.28
N PRO A 5 66.91 32.27 -9.39
CA PRO A 5 65.99 31.23 -9.81
C PRO A 5 64.60 31.85 -9.99
N LEU A 6 64.04 31.74 -11.20
CA LEU A 6 62.63 31.99 -11.46
C LEU A 6 61.84 30.82 -10.86
N ILE A 7 61.12 31.06 -9.78
CA ILE A 7 60.18 30.09 -9.19
C ILE A 7 58.86 30.24 -9.95
N THR A 8 58.57 29.28 -10.83
CA THR A 8 57.27 29.16 -11.49
C THR A 8 56.29 28.52 -10.50
N GLY A 9 55.45 29.34 -9.87
CA GLY A 9 54.38 28.88 -8.99
C GLY A 9 53.24 28.27 -9.80
N LEU A 10 53.07 26.95 -9.71
CA LEU A 10 51.93 26.24 -10.26
C LEU A 10 50.74 26.40 -9.29
N LEU A 11 49.79 27.27 -9.64
CA LEU A 11 48.56 27.48 -8.88
C LEU A 11 47.62 26.27 -9.12
N LEU A 12 47.58 25.33 -8.18
CA LEU A 12 46.59 24.25 -8.15
C LEU A 12 45.24 24.85 -7.75
N ILE A 13 44.41 25.18 -8.74
CA ILE A 13 43.00 25.52 -8.53
C ILE A 13 42.28 24.22 -8.20
N SER A 14 42.23 23.86 -6.92
CA SER A 14 41.38 22.78 -6.42
C SER A 14 39.93 23.27 -6.46
N THR A 15 39.25 23.09 -7.60
CA THR A 15 37.79 23.16 -7.66
C THR A 15 37.25 22.01 -6.83
N SER A 16 36.95 22.27 -5.56
CA SER A 16 36.17 21.36 -4.73
C SER A 16 34.79 21.25 -5.35
N CYS A 17 34.53 20.15 -6.06
CA CYS A 17 33.17 19.73 -6.36
C CYS A 17 32.45 19.58 -5.03
N ALA A 18 31.51 20.48 -4.72
CA ALA A 18 30.61 20.29 -3.60
C ALA A 18 29.77 19.05 -3.90
N TYR A 19 30.10 17.94 -3.26
CA TYR A 19 29.33 16.70 -3.41
C TYR A 19 27.97 16.88 -2.75
N ALA A 20 26.93 16.49 -3.47
CA ALA A 20 25.59 16.37 -2.93
C ALA A 20 25.59 15.33 -1.79
N SER A 21 25.02 15.70 -0.64
CA SER A 21 24.81 14.88 0.53
C SER A 21 23.34 14.48 0.61
N SER A 22 23.08 13.25 1.02
CA SER A 22 21.75 12.71 1.25
C SER A 22 21.65 12.00 2.59
N GLY A 23 20.42 11.74 3.02
CA GLY A 23 20.15 10.93 4.21
C GLY A 23 18.67 10.67 4.46
N GLY A 24 18.41 9.94 5.54
CA GLY A 24 17.09 9.58 6.03
C GLY A 24 16.15 10.75 6.28
N CYS A 25 14.92 10.61 5.79
CA CYS A 25 13.81 11.41 6.29
C CYS A 25 12.66 10.53 6.77
N GLY A 26 12.42 10.56 8.08
CA GLY A 26 11.31 9.88 8.73
C GLY A 26 10.18 10.84 9.10
N ALA A 27 9.07 10.28 9.59
CA ALA A 27 8.12 11.05 10.37
C ALA A 27 8.69 11.35 11.77
N ASP A 28 8.28 12.45 12.41
CA ASP A 28 8.78 12.90 13.72
C ASP A 28 8.81 11.74 14.72
N SER A 29 9.87 11.66 15.55
CA SER A 29 10.08 10.58 16.52
C SER A 29 8.96 10.47 17.54
N THR A 30 8.24 11.55 17.80
CA THR A 30 7.00 11.55 18.60
C THR A 30 5.88 10.73 17.94
N SER A 31 5.88 10.66 16.61
CA SER A 31 4.91 9.91 15.79
C SER A 31 5.41 8.57 15.25
N GLY A 32 6.73 8.32 15.25
CA GLY A 32 7.32 7.15 14.58
C GLY A 32 6.91 7.09 13.10
N ALA A 33 7.05 5.93 12.44
CA ALA A 33 6.40 5.73 11.15
C ALA A 33 4.87 5.85 11.34
N THR A 34 4.26 6.83 10.69
CA THR A 34 2.81 7.03 10.81
C THR A 34 2.06 5.89 10.15
N ASN A 35 0.96 5.45 10.75
CA ASN A 35 0.19 4.33 10.21
C ASN A 35 -1.14 4.87 9.68
N TYR A 36 -1.39 4.73 8.39
CA TYR A 36 -2.70 4.95 7.81
C TYR A 36 -3.37 3.62 7.60
N SER A 37 -4.59 3.52 8.11
CA SER A 37 -5.35 2.29 8.02
C SER A 37 -6.65 2.51 7.29
N SER A 38 -6.96 1.62 6.37
CA SER A 38 -8.28 1.52 5.78
C SER A 38 -9.05 0.45 6.53
N GLY A 39 -10.25 0.79 6.97
CA GLY A 39 -11.23 -0.16 7.47
C GLY A 39 -12.05 -0.67 6.30
N VAL A 40 -12.14 -1.98 6.16
CA VAL A 40 -13.31 -2.58 5.50
C VAL A 40 -14.28 -2.83 6.65
N ASP A 41 -15.31 -2.00 6.79
CA ASP A 41 -16.36 -2.21 7.79
C ASP A 41 -16.99 -3.60 7.61
N ASP A 42 -17.88 -4.06 8.50
CA ASP A 42 -18.64 -5.31 8.32
C ASP A 42 -19.50 -5.23 7.04
N VAL A 43 -18.84 -5.41 5.89
CA VAL A 43 -19.41 -5.29 4.57
C VAL A 43 -20.06 -6.63 4.29
N THR A 44 -21.38 -6.59 4.20
CA THR A 44 -22.12 -7.72 3.65
C THR A 44 -21.87 -7.73 2.15
N VAL A 45 -21.04 -8.67 1.69
CA VAL A 45 -20.76 -8.90 0.28
C VAL A 45 -21.93 -9.68 -0.30
N ASN A 46 -22.69 -9.09 -1.23
CA ASN A 46 -23.83 -9.80 -1.83
C ASN A 46 -23.36 -11.08 -2.53
N GLN A 47 -24.26 -12.06 -2.67
CA GLN A 47 -23.96 -13.30 -3.37
C GLN A 47 -23.45 -13.08 -4.81
N THR A 48 -23.96 -12.06 -5.48
CA THR A 48 -23.54 -11.67 -6.84
C THR A 48 -22.15 -11.05 -6.88
N ASP A 49 -21.69 -10.50 -5.76
CA ASP A 49 -20.41 -9.80 -5.63
C ASP A 49 -19.31 -10.71 -5.05
N ASN A 50 -19.71 -11.77 -4.33
CA ASN A 50 -18.84 -12.86 -3.88
C ASN A 50 -18.67 -13.92 -4.97
N VAL A 51 -18.21 -13.50 -6.14
CA VAL A 51 -17.83 -14.40 -7.25
C VAL A 51 -16.42 -14.05 -7.70
N THR A 52 -15.66 -15.04 -8.15
CA THR A 52 -14.31 -14.82 -8.69
C THR A 52 -14.36 -13.76 -9.79
N GLY A 53 -13.44 -12.81 -9.79
CA GLY A 53 -13.40 -11.74 -10.79
C GLY A 53 -13.97 -10.40 -10.32
N ARG A 54 -14.65 -10.35 -9.17
CA ARG A 54 -15.25 -9.11 -8.67
C ARG A 54 -14.24 -8.29 -7.89
N GLU A 55 -14.32 -6.98 -8.12
CA GLU A 55 -13.54 -5.97 -7.41
C GLU A 55 -14.43 -5.08 -6.56
N PHE A 56 -13.87 -4.61 -5.45
CA PHE A 56 -14.46 -3.56 -4.63
C PHE A 56 -13.36 -2.70 -4.01
N THR A 57 -13.67 -1.44 -3.76
CA THR A 57 -12.73 -0.47 -3.21
C THR A 57 -12.93 -0.36 -1.71
N SER A 58 -11.84 -0.30 -0.94
CA SER A 58 -11.86 -0.09 0.50
C SER A 58 -12.42 1.29 0.87
N ALA A 59 -12.76 1.49 2.14
CA ALA A 59 -13.10 2.83 2.63
C ALA A 59 -11.88 3.77 2.57
N THR A 60 -12.14 5.08 2.68
CA THR A 60 -11.11 6.10 2.83
C THR A 60 -10.19 5.79 3.99
N LEU A 61 -8.90 6.06 3.83
CA LEU A 61 -7.91 5.87 4.90
C LEU A 61 -8.20 6.80 6.08
N SER A 62 -8.11 6.23 7.28
CA SER A 62 -7.92 7.02 8.48
C SER A 62 -6.49 7.56 8.49
N SER A 63 -6.35 8.89 8.57
CA SER A 63 -5.05 9.57 8.57
C SER A 63 -4.89 10.47 9.79
N THR A 64 -3.67 10.54 10.31
CA THR A 64 -3.26 11.56 11.27
C THR A 64 -2.20 12.44 10.64
N ASN A 65 -2.28 13.74 10.91
CA ASN A 65 -1.30 14.71 10.46
C ASN A 65 0.02 14.55 11.23
N TRP A 66 1.14 14.73 10.54
CA TRP A 66 2.47 14.61 11.13
C TRP A 66 3.46 15.63 10.55
N GLN A 67 4.71 15.61 11.01
CA GLN A 67 5.79 16.48 10.53
C GLN A 67 7.03 15.65 10.18
N TYR A 68 7.83 16.13 9.22
CA TYR A 68 9.09 15.47 8.88
C TYR A 68 10.12 15.58 10.01
N ALA A 69 10.97 14.56 10.09
CA ALA A 69 12.18 14.51 10.89
C ALA A 69 13.32 13.95 10.05
N CYS A 70 13.90 14.82 9.23
CA CYS A 70 15.05 14.47 8.42
C CYS A 70 16.37 14.58 9.21
N SER A 71 17.33 13.72 8.88
CA SER A 71 18.66 13.66 9.53
C SER A 71 19.64 14.75 9.10
N CYS A 72 19.19 15.74 8.32
CA CYS A 72 20.01 16.88 7.91
C CYS A 72 20.34 17.81 9.09
N SER A 73 21.45 18.55 8.96
CA SER A 73 21.83 19.59 9.91
C SER A 73 20.81 20.74 9.93
N ALA A 74 20.63 21.37 11.09
CA ALA A 74 19.74 22.53 11.25
C ALA A 74 20.08 23.66 10.26
N GLY A 75 19.05 24.30 9.71
CA GLY A 75 19.15 25.42 8.75
C GLY A 75 19.48 24.99 7.32
N LYS A 76 19.70 23.69 7.06
CA LYS A 76 20.09 23.20 5.75
C LYS A 76 18.91 23.24 4.76
N ALA A 77 19.18 23.73 3.56
CA ALA A 77 18.21 23.69 2.46
C ALA A 77 18.30 22.34 1.73
N VAL A 78 17.20 21.60 1.70
CA VAL A 78 17.14 20.23 1.14
C VAL A 78 15.93 20.05 0.24
N LYS A 79 15.99 19.06 -0.65
CA LYS A 79 14.83 18.55 -1.40
C LYS A 79 14.45 17.18 -0.85
N LEU A 80 13.15 16.89 -0.85
CA LEU A 80 12.64 15.58 -0.46
C LEU A 80 12.48 14.66 -1.68
N VAL A 81 12.82 13.40 -1.46
CA VAL A 81 12.66 12.32 -2.42
C VAL A 81 11.92 11.18 -1.74
N TYR A 82 10.96 10.59 -2.44
CA TYR A 82 10.12 9.54 -1.92
C TYR A 82 10.28 8.26 -2.73
N MET A 83 9.98 7.14 -2.08
CA MET A 83 9.79 5.84 -2.72
C MET A 83 8.60 5.16 -2.05
N VAL A 84 7.91 4.30 -2.80
CA VAL A 84 6.85 3.47 -2.22
C VAL A 84 7.15 2.02 -2.52
N SER A 85 7.24 1.22 -1.46
CA SER A 85 7.55 -0.20 -1.54
C SER A 85 6.35 -1.02 -1.08
N PRO A 86 5.93 -2.04 -1.84
CA PRO A 86 4.96 -2.99 -1.32
C PRO A 86 5.59 -3.81 -0.18
N VAL A 87 4.79 -4.09 0.85
CA VAL A 87 5.15 -5.03 1.93
C VAL A 87 4.85 -6.46 1.48
N LEU A 88 3.71 -6.64 0.80
CA LEU A 88 3.34 -7.90 0.19
C LEU A 88 4.21 -8.16 -1.05
N THR A 89 4.78 -9.36 -1.14
CA THR A 89 5.70 -9.73 -2.24
C THR A 89 5.12 -10.79 -3.16
N THR A 90 4.14 -11.56 -2.70
CA THR A 90 3.45 -12.57 -3.51
C THR A 90 2.49 -11.90 -4.48
N THR A 91 2.79 -12.00 -5.78
CA THR A 91 1.90 -11.51 -6.83
C THR A 91 0.54 -12.22 -6.75
N GLY A 92 -0.53 -11.44 -6.90
CA GLY A 92 -1.89 -11.95 -7.00
C GLY A 92 -2.21 -12.46 -8.40
N HIS A 93 -3.50 -12.45 -8.76
CA HIS A 93 -4.02 -12.93 -10.03
C HIS A 93 -3.45 -12.19 -11.25
N GLN A 94 -3.05 -10.92 -11.10
CA GLN A 94 -2.44 -10.13 -12.18
C GLN A 94 -1.43 -9.11 -11.66
N THR A 95 -0.64 -8.54 -12.58
CA THR A 95 0.36 -7.51 -12.25
C THR A 95 -0.29 -6.31 -11.56
N GLY A 96 0.33 -5.84 -10.47
CA GLY A 96 -0.19 -4.75 -9.65
C GLY A 96 -1.10 -5.20 -8.50
N TYR A 97 -1.54 -6.46 -8.50
CA TYR A 97 -2.20 -7.10 -7.37
C TYR A 97 -1.22 -7.95 -6.57
N TYR A 98 -1.42 -8.00 -5.26
CA TYR A 98 -0.71 -8.86 -4.32
C TYR A 98 -1.69 -9.74 -3.58
N LYS A 99 -1.27 -10.96 -3.25
CA LYS A 99 -2.08 -11.86 -2.46
C LYS A 99 -2.25 -11.31 -1.05
N LEU A 100 -3.49 -10.99 -0.66
CA LEU A 100 -3.83 -10.53 0.69
C LEU A 100 -4.12 -11.74 1.60
N ASN A 101 -4.93 -12.67 1.11
CA ASN A 101 -5.23 -13.95 1.77
C ASN A 101 -5.61 -15.00 0.71
N ASP A 102 -6.18 -16.13 1.12
CA ASP A 102 -6.54 -17.22 0.19
C ASP A 102 -7.73 -16.93 -0.72
N SER A 103 -8.48 -15.87 -0.46
CA SER A 103 -9.70 -15.50 -1.18
C SER A 103 -9.64 -14.11 -1.81
N LEU A 104 -8.68 -13.28 -1.41
CA LEU A 104 -8.57 -11.89 -1.83
C LEU A 104 -7.16 -11.55 -2.28
N ASP A 105 -7.09 -10.84 -3.38
CA ASP A 105 -5.94 -10.03 -3.74
C ASP A 105 -6.21 -8.55 -3.48
N ILE A 106 -5.14 -7.76 -3.37
CA ILE A 106 -5.20 -6.33 -3.13
C ILE A 106 -4.30 -5.58 -4.11
N LYS A 107 -4.83 -4.49 -4.68
CA LYS A 107 -4.09 -3.49 -5.46
C LYS A 107 -4.07 -2.19 -4.68
N THR A 108 -2.91 -1.55 -4.63
CA THR A 108 -2.73 -0.24 -3.97
C THR A 108 -2.47 0.82 -5.02
N THR A 109 -3.31 1.84 -5.05
CA THR A 109 -3.19 2.97 -5.98
C THR A 109 -2.99 4.27 -5.21
N LEU A 110 -1.85 4.90 -5.43
CA LEU A 110 -1.55 6.25 -4.98
C LEU A 110 -2.20 7.23 -5.96
N GLN A 111 -2.94 8.20 -5.45
CA GLN A 111 -3.58 9.23 -6.27
C GLN A 111 -2.56 10.30 -6.68
N ALA A 112 -2.76 10.93 -7.84
CA ALA A 112 -1.97 12.08 -8.25
C ALA A 112 -1.93 13.16 -7.16
N ASN A 113 -0.75 13.74 -6.93
CA ASN A 113 -0.46 14.74 -5.90
C ASN A 113 -0.59 14.27 -4.43
N ASP A 114 -0.91 13.00 -4.16
CA ASP A 114 -0.94 12.46 -2.80
C ASP A 114 0.46 12.34 -2.18
N ILE A 115 1.48 12.28 -3.03
CA ILE A 115 2.90 12.42 -2.67
C ILE A 115 3.46 13.58 -3.49
N PRO A 116 4.17 14.56 -2.88
CA PRO A 116 4.77 15.65 -3.62
C PRO A 116 5.70 15.13 -4.73
N GLY A 117 5.46 15.57 -5.96
CA GLY A 117 6.18 15.12 -7.16
C GLY A 117 5.54 13.94 -7.91
N LEU A 118 4.49 13.31 -7.35
CA LEU A 118 3.68 12.33 -8.06
C LEU A 118 2.61 13.04 -8.89
N THR A 119 2.74 13.02 -10.22
CA THR A 119 1.90 13.80 -11.13
C THR A 119 0.75 13.02 -11.74
N THR A 120 0.79 11.70 -11.68
CA THR A 120 -0.25 10.78 -12.16
C THR A 120 -0.50 9.70 -11.12
N ASP A 121 -1.67 9.08 -11.17
CA ASP A 121 -1.95 7.91 -10.33
C ASP A 121 -0.89 6.83 -10.56
N GLN A 122 -0.47 6.18 -9.48
CA GLN A 122 0.55 5.15 -9.51
C GLN A 122 0.08 3.92 -8.76
N VAL A 123 0.08 2.77 -9.46
CA VAL A 123 -0.08 1.46 -8.83
C VAL A 123 1.23 1.08 -8.15
N VAL A 124 1.16 0.79 -6.86
CA VAL A 124 2.32 0.32 -6.09
C VAL A 124 2.67 -1.09 -6.56
N SER A 125 3.91 -1.28 -7.01
CA SER A 125 4.38 -2.60 -7.41
C SER A 125 5.84 -2.87 -7.03
N VAL A 126 6.24 -4.14 -7.03
CA VAL A 126 7.63 -4.56 -6.86
C VAL A 126 8.52 -3.97 -7.96
N ASN A 127 7.99 -3.71 -9.15
CA ASN A 127 8.73 -3.08 -10.25
C ASN A 127 8.99 -1.60 -9.99
N THR A 128 8.07 -0.92 -9.30
CA THR A 128 8.18 0.51 -8.95
C THR A 128 8.80 0.75 -7.58
N ARG A 129 9.21 -0.31 -6.85
CA ARG A 129 9.62 -0.20 -5.43
C ARG A 129 10.84 0.70 -5.18
N PHE A 130 11.65 0.92 -6.21
CA PHE A 130 12.82 1.79 -6.20
C PHE A 130 12.66 3.01 -7.11
N THR A 131 11.48 3.22 -7.70
CA THR A 131 11.21 4.41 -8.50
C THR A 131 11.13 5.61 -7.57
N GLN A 132 12.04 6.56 -7.76
CA GLN A 132 12.08 7.78 -6.97
C GLN A 132 11.02 8.76 -7.45
N ILE A 133 10.17 9.19 -6.53
CA ILE A 133 9.25 10.31 -6.72
C ILE A 133 9.97 11.56 -6.22
N LYS A 134 10.27 12.48 -7.13
CA LYS A 134 11.07 13.68 -6.85
C LYS A 134 10.21 14.92 -6.94
N ASN A 135 10.35 15.81 -5.97
CA ASN A 135 9.79 17.15 -6.02
C ASN A 135 10.92 18.19 -6.11
N ASN A 136 10.69 19.29 -6.82
CA ASN A 136 11.63 20.40 -6.94
C ASN A 136 11.53 21.42 -5.80
N THR A 137 10.54 21.30 -4.91
CA THR A 137 10.41 22.15 -3.72
C THR A 137 11.65 22.03 -2.83
N VAL A 138 12.21 23.19 -2.46
CA VAL A 138 13.30 23.30 -1.48
C VAL A 138 12.69 23.60 -0.12
N TYR A 139 13.05 22.79 0.87
CA TYR A 139 12.65 22.89 2.26
C TYR A 139 13.81 23.48 3.06
N SER A 140 13.55 24.53 3.83
CA SER A 140 14.57 25.19 4.64
C SER A 140 13.97 26.00 5.78
N ALA A 141 14.75 26.22 6.84
CA ALA A 141 14.35 27.13 7.92
C ALA A 141 14.15 28.58 7.44
N ALA A 142 14.93 29.03 6.44
CA ALA A 142 14.82 30.38 5.88
C ALA A 142 13.46 30.64 5.21
N THR A 143 12.84 29.60 4.66
CA THR A 143 11.50 29.65 4.05
C THR A 143 10.38 29.25 5.00
N GLN A 144 10.68 29.08 6.31
CA GLN A 144 9.74 28.57 7.31
C GLN A 144 9.13 27.20 6.97
N THR A 145 9.82 26.42 6.14
CA THR A 145 9.42 25.08 5.69
C THR A 145 10.51 24.06 6.01
N GLY A 146 11.25 24.25 7.10
CA GLY A 146 12.32 23.35 7.52
C GLY A 146 11.81 21.92 7.75
N VAL A 147 12.64 20.93 7.46
CA VAL A 147 12.31 19.50 7.62
C VAL A 147 13.38 18.73 8.39
N CYS A 148 14.51 19.39 8.67
CA CYS A 148 15.59 18.82 9.45
C CYS A 148 15.19 18.83 10.93
N GLN A 149 15.53 17.78 11.68
CA GLN A 149 15.12 17.67 13.09
C GLN A 149 15.55 18.87 13.95
N GLY A 150 16.68 19.50 13.64
CA GLY A 150 17.18 20.68 14.36
C GLY A 150 16.61 22.02 13.89
N ASP A 151 15.69 22.05 12.91
CA ASP A 151 15.09 23.30 12.43
C ASP A 151 14.10 23.88 13.45
N THR A 152 14.17 25.19 13.66
CA THR A 152 13.24 25.93 14.53
C THR A 152 11.84 26.05 13.93
N SER A 153 11.74 26.06 12.59
CA SER A 153 10.50 25.97 11.83
C SER A 153 10.38 24.58 11.20
N ARG A 154 9.30 23.85 11.47
CA ARG A 154 9.09 22.50 10.91
C ARG A 154 7.86 22.45 10.01
N TYR A 155 8.03 21.96 8.80
CA TYR A 155 6.97 21.84 7.80
C TYR A 155 5.94 20.80 8.22
N GLY A 156 4.68 21.21 8.19
CA GLY A 156 3.50 20.40 8.44
C GLY A 156 2.29 21.29 8.76
N PRO A 157 1.11 20.71 8.99
CA PRO A 157 0.82 19.28 8.99
C PRO A 157 1.01 18.60 7.62
N VAL A 158 1.48 17.35 7.64
CA VAL A 158 1.71 16.50 6.46
C VAL A 158 0.73 15.32 6.49
N ASN A 159 0.16 15.00 5.33
CA ASN A 159 -0.80 13.91 5.16
C ASN A 159 -0.54 13.08 3.87
N ILE A 160 0.72 12.90 3.48
CA ILE A 160 1.06 12.17 2.25
C ILE A 160 0.59 10.71 2.32
N GLY A 161 0.07 10.18 1.21
CA GLY A 161 -0.46 8.82 1.17
C GLY A 161 -1.88 8.67 1.74
N ALA A 162 -2.49 9.73 2.28
CA ALA A 162 -3.82 9.66 2.88
C ALA A 162 -4.93 9.41 1.85
N ASN A 163 -4.70 9.77 0.58
CA ASN A 163 -5.66 9.54 -0.49
C ASN A 163 -5.44 8.20 -1.21
N THR A 164 -4.55 7.35 -0.70
CA THR A 164 -4.30 6.03 -1.27
C THR A 164 -5.58 5.19 -1.25
N THR A 165 -5.82 4.47 -2.34
CA THR A 165 -6.97 3.61 -2.53
C THR A 165 -6.54 2.15 -2.54
N PHE A 166 -7.24 1.28 -1.80
CA PHE A 166 -7.08 -0.16 -1.95
C PHE A 166 -8.25 -0.76 -2.75
N THR A 167 -7.92 -1.55 -3.76
CA THR A 167 -8.91 -2.34 -4.51
C THR A 167 -8.71 -3.81 -4.15
N LEU A 168 -9.76 -4.43 -3.62
CA LEU A 168 -9.81 -5.84 -3.29
C LEU A 168 -10.42 -6.61 -4.46
N TYR A 169 -9.84 -7.76 -4.79
CA TYR A 169 -10.31 -8.66 -5.85
C TYR A 169 -10.62 -10.03 -5.27
N VAL A 170 -11.80 -10.56 -5.55
CA VAL A 170 -12.20 -11.90 -5.13
C VAL A 170 -11.53 -12.94 -6.03
N THR A 171 -10.53 -13.65 -5.50
CA THR A 171 -9.88 -14.79 -6.18
C THR A 171 -10.68 -16.08 -5.97
N LYS A 172 -11.15 -16.29 -4.73
CA LYS A 172 -11.92 -17.47 -4.34
C LYS A 172 -13.10 -17.05 -3.47
N PRO A 173 -14.35 -17.31 -3.89
CA PRO A 173 -15.53 -17.05 -3.08
C PRO A 173 -15.45 -17.71 -1.71
N PHE A 174 -15.98 -17.03 -0.70
CA PHE A 174 -15.98 -17.50 0.68
C PHE A 174 -17.39 -17.63 1.23
N LEU A 175 -17.60 -18.45 2.25
CA LEU A 175 -18.90 -18.64 2.90
C LEU A 175 -18.83 -18.12 4.34
N GLY A 176 -19.86 -17.41 4.78
CA GLY A 176 -19.89 -16.83 6.12
C GLY A 176 -18.99 -15.61 6.23
N SER A 177 -18.26 -15.49 7.35
CA SER A 177 -17.44 -14.32 7.66
C SER A 177 -15.95 -14.57 7.41
N MET A 178 -15.26 -13.53 6.95
CA MET A 178 -13.83 -13.47 6.72
C MET A 178 -13.25 -12.23 7.38
N THR A 179 -12.35 -12.41 8.33
CA THR A 179 -11.61 -11.31 8.96
C THR A 179 -10.30 -11.07 8.22
N ILE A 180 -10.08 -9.82 7.84
CA ILE A 180 -8.78 -9.30 7.42
C ILE A 180 -8.12 -8.72 8.68
N PRO A 181 -7.13 -9.41 9.28
CA PRO A 181 -6.38 -8.83 10.39
C PRO A 181 -5.61 -7.60 9.93
N LYS A 182 -5.18 -6.75 10.87
CA LYS A 182 -4.35 -5.60 10.54
C LYS A 182 -3.10 -6.02 9.78
N THR A 183 -3.09 -5.71 8.50
CA THR A 183 -2.06 -6.15 7.55
C THR A 183 -1.44 -4.93 6.89
N ASP A 184 -0.12 -4.79 7.00
CA ASP A 184 0.64 -3.77 6.30
C ASP A 184 0.76 -4.15 4.82
N ILE A 185 0.41 -3.21 3.93
CA ILE A 185 0.30 -3.44 2.49
C ILE A 185 1.45 -2.77 1.74
N ALA A 186 1.80 -1.55 2.12
CA ALA A 186 2.87 -0.78 1.50
C ALA A 186 3.47 0.22 2.49
N VAL A 187 4.70 0.65 2.22
CA VAL A 187 5.40 1.67 3.00
C VAL A 187 5.84 2.79 2.07
N ILE A 188 5.45 4.02 2.41
CA ILE A 188 5.98 5.24 1.81
C ILE A 188 7.21 5.64 2.61
N LYS A 189 8.33 5.82 1.90
CA LYS A 189 9.62 6.16 2.47
C LYS A 189 10.11 7.51 1.97
N GLY A 190 10.90 8.17 2.79
CA GLY A 190 11.47 9.49 2.54
C GLY A 190 12.99 9.52 2.70
N ALA A 191 13.61 10.34 1.88
CA ALA A 191 15.00 10.75 1.99
C ALA A 191 15.11 12.23 1.65
N TRP A 192 16.19 12.86 2.09
CA TRP A 192 16.54 14.22 1.71
C TRP A 192 17.84 14.23 0.88
N VAL A 193 18.00 15.25 0.05
CA VAL A 193 19.23 15.52 -0.70
C VAL A 193 19.51 17.03 -0.73
N ASP A 194 20.78 17.42 -0.62
CA ASP A 194 21.23 18.77 -0.95
C ASP A 194 21.81 18.81 -2.38
N GLY A 195 21.58 19.92 -3.08
CA GLY A 195 22.11 20.10 -4.44
C GLY A 195 21.49 19.17 -5.51
N MET A 196 22.32 18.78 -6.49
CA MET A 196 21.92 17.95 -7.63
C MET A 196 22.37 16.51 -7.38
N GLY A 197 21.41 15.61 -7.16
CA GLY A 197 21.71 14.22 -6.86
C GLY A 197 20.47 13.36 -6.68
N SER A 198 20.69 12.14 -6.22
CA SER A 198 19.63 11.20 -5.82
C SER A 198 20.12 10.43 -4.60
N PRO A 199 19.30 10.31 -3.55
CA PRO A 199 19.66 9.49 -2.40
C PRO A 199 19.90 8.04 -2.83
N SER A 200 20.80 7.37 -2.12
CA SER A 200 20.99 5.93 -2.26
C SER A 200 19.77 5.19 -1.69
N THR A 201 19.52 3.94 -2.10
CA THR A 201 18.40 3.14 -1.57
C THR A 201 18.48 2.96 -0.06
N GLY A 202 19.69 2.96 0.52
CA GLY A 202 19.90 2.85 1.97
C GLY A 202 19.53 4.12 2.75
N ASP A 203 19.38 5.26 2.07
CA ASP A 203 19.05 6.54 2.72
C ASP A 203 17.55 6.68 3.01
N PHE A 204 16.69 5.77 2.52
CA PHE A 204 15.24 5.91 2.64
C PHE A 204 14.73 5.35 3.98
N HIS A 205 14.03 6.19 4.74
CA HIS A 205 13.40 5.83 6.01
C HIS A 205 11.87 5.85 5.90
N ASP A 206 11.19 5.07 6.74
CA ASP A 206 9.74 4.96 6.73
C ASP A 206 9.07 6.29 7.15
N LEU A 207 8.14 6.78 6.33
CA LEU A 207 7.27 7.92 6.62
C LEU A 207 5.88 7.45 7.04
N VAL A 208 5.29 6.60 6.20
CA VAL A 208 3.91 6.12 6.34
C VAL A 208 3.85 4.62 6.04
N LYS A 209 3.19 3.87 6.91
CA LYS A 209 2.75 2.49 6.66
C LYS A 209 1.28 2.49 6.31
N LEU A 210 0.97 1.90 5.17
CA LEU A 210 -0.39 1.76 4.66
C LEU A 210 -0.90 0.37 5.04
N SER A 211 -1.96 0.29 5.83
CA SER A 211 -2.53 -0.97 6.32
C SER A 211 -4.01 -1.11 6.00
N ILE A 212 -4.48 -2.35 5.96
CA ILE A 212 -5.89 -2.70 5.83
C ILE A 212 -6.30 -3.64 6.95
N GLN A 213 -7.53 -3.49 7.43
CA GLN A 213 -8.16 -4.40 8.39
C GLN A 213 -9.67 -4.36 8.20
N GLY A 214 -10.37 -5.41 8.63
CA GLY A 214 -11.82 -5.41 8.51
C GLY A 214 -12.45 -6.79 8.54
N ASN A 215 -13.76 -6.83 8.36
CA ASN A 215 -14.54 -8.06 8.27
C ASN A 215 -15.41 -8.03 7.01
N LEU A 216 -15.48 -9.16 6.32
CA LEU A 216 -16.34 -9.35 5.16
C LEU A 216 -17.29 -10.49 5.45
N THR A 217 -18.58 -10.30 5.19
CA THR A 217 -19.57 -11.37 5.39
C THR A 217 -20.28 -11.67 4.08
N ALA A 218 -20.19 -12.90 3.61
CA ALA A 218 -20.93 -13.39 2.47
C ALA A 218 -22.20 -14.14 2.93
N PRO A 219 -23.35 -13.98 2.22
CA PRO A 219 -24.58 -14.67 2.56
C PRO A 219 -24.42 -16.17 2.43
N GLN A 220 -25.03 -16.91 3.37
CA GLN A 220 -25.02 -18.38 3.39
C GLN A 220 -26.06 -19.02 2.45
N SER A 221 -26.56 -18.29 1.45
CA SER A 221 -27.61 -18.81 0.58
C SER A 221 -27.04 -19.67 -0.55
N CYS A 222 -27.06 -20.99 -0.39
CA CYS A 222 -27.04 -21.87 -1.56
C CYS A 222 -28.39 -21.70 -2.29
N LYS A 223 -28.44 -20.90 -3.36
CA LYS A 223 -29.62 -20.92 -4.24
C LYS A 223 -29.67 -22.31 -4.89
N ILE A 224 -30.68 -23.10 -4.53
CA ILE A 224 -31.16 -24.17 -5.42
C ILE A 224 -31.61 -23.45 -6.70
N ASN A 225 -31.05 -23.84 -7.85
CA ASN A 225 -31.22 -23.10 -9.10
C ASN A 225 -32.70 -22.74 -9.33
N GLN A 226 -32.96 -21.46 -9.57
CA GLN A 226 -34.29 -20.94 -9.77
C GLN A 226 -34.79 -21.40 -11.16
N GLY A 227 -35.61 -22.44 -11.18
CA GLY A 227 -36.09 -23.10 -12.40
C GLY A 227 -35.90 -24.61 -12.43
N ASP A 228 -35.07 -25.16 -11.54
CA ASP A 228 -34.95 -26.61 -11.38
C ASP A 228 -36.15 -27.12 -10.60
N VAL A 229 -37.13 -27.70 -11.29
CA VAL A 229 -38.14 -28.53 -10.64
C VAL A 229 -37.42 -29.77 -10.11
N ILE A 230 -37.26 -29.87 -8.80
CA ILE A 230 -36.80 -31.12 -8.16
C ILE A 230 -37.91 -32.15 -8.32
N LYS A 231 -37.89 -32.88 -9.44
CA LYS A 231 -38.77 -34.03 -9.67
C LYS A 231 -38.15 -35.25 -9.00
N VAL A 232 -38.66 -35.58 -7.82
CA VAL A 232 -38.39 -36.88 -7.21
C VAL A 232 -39.33 -37.89 -7.85
N ASN A 233 -38.85 -38.59 -8.88
CA ASN A 233 -39.60 -39.64 -9.56
C ASN A 233 -39.23 -41.00 -8.95
N PHE A 234 -40.10 -41.53 -8.11
CA PHE A 234 -39.94 -42.87 -7.53
C PHE A 234 -40.29 -44.01 -8.50
N GLY A 235 -40.66 -43.69 -9.74
CA GLY A 235 -41.13 -44.67 -10.72
C GLY A 235 -42.47 -45.30 -10.33
N PHE A 236 -42.76 -46.47 -10.90
CA PHE A 236 -43.93 -47.27 -10.54
C PHE A 236 -43.59 -48.19 -9.37
N ILE A 237 -44.27 -47.99 -8.23
CA ILE A 237 -44.19 -48.89 -7.08
C ILE A 237 -45.49 -49.69 -7.01
N ASN A 238 -45.38 -51.01 -7.02
CA ASN A 238 -46.53 -51.90 -6.87
C ASN A 238 -47.12 -51.80 -5.46
N GLY A 239 -48.44 -51.60 -5.35
CA GLY A 239 -49.16 -51.49 -4.07
C GLY A 239 -48.96 -52.67 -3.11
N GLN A 240 -48.70 -53.87 -3.62
CA GLN A 240 -48.43 -55.07 -2.80
C GLN A 240 -47.08 -55.02 -2.08
N LYS A 241 -46.20 -54.08 -2.44
CA LYS A 241 -44.91 -53.89 -1.76
C LYS A 241 -45.00 -53.05 -0.50
N PHE A 242 -46.15 -52.41 -0.24
CA PHE A 242 -46.41 -51.69 1.01
C PHE A 242 -46.96 -52.66 2.06
N THR A 243 -46.10 -53.53 2.59
CA THR A 243 -46.48 -54.61 3.51
C THR A 243 -46.53 -54.18 4.98
N THR A 244 -45.80 -53.12 5.34
CA THR A 244 -45.65 -52.66 6.73
C THR A 244 -45.93 -51.16 6.86
N ARG A 245 -46.77 -50.78 7.84
CA ARG A 245 -47.10 -49.37 8.13
C ARG A 245 -45.83 -48.61 8.53
N ASN A 246 -45.64 -47.41 7.99
CA ASN A 246 -44.49 -46.52 8.24
C ASN A 246 -43.12 -47.08 7.78
N ALA A 247 -43.12 -48.07 6.89
CA ALA A 247 -41.90 -48.60 6.29
C ALA A 247 -41.82 -48.28 4.78
N MET A 248 -40.61 -48.32 4.24
CA MET A 248 -40.36 -48.26 2.80
C MET A 248 -40.91 -49.54 2.12
N PRO A 249 -41.38 -49.47 0.87
CA PRO A 249 -41.86 -50.65 0.15
C PRO A 249 -40.77 -51.72 0.01
N ASP A 250 -41.15 -52.98 0.11
CA ASP A 250 -40.21 -54.10 0.06
C ASP A 250 -39.43 -54.13 -1.25
N GLY A 251 -38.11 -54.00 -1.14
CA GLY A 251 -37.18 -54.00 -2.29
C GLY A 251 -37.12 -52.69 -3.05
N PHE A 252 -37.71 -51.60 -2.54
CA PHE A 252 -37.50 -50.25 -3.06
C PHE A 252 -36.22 -49.65 -2.47
N THR A 253 -35.43 -48.97 -3.29
CA THR A 253 -34.27 -48.17 -2.87
C THR A 253 -34.38 -46.83 -3.60
N PRO A 254 -34.48 -45.69 -2.89
CA PRO A 254 -34.63 -44.36 -3.51
C PRO A 254 -33.46 -43.96 -4.41
#